data_AF-A0A5R9E0E6-F1
#
_entry.id   AF-A0A5R9E0E6-F1
#
_cell.length_a   1.000
_cell.length_b   1.000
_cell.length_c   1.000
_cell.angle_alpha   90.00
_cell.angle_beta   90.00
_cell.angle_gamma   90.00
#
_symmetry.space_group_name_H-M   'P 1'
#
loop_
_entity.id
_entity.type
_entity.pdbx_description
1 polymer ?
#
loop_
_entity_poly.entity_id
_entity_poly.type
_entity_poly.pdbx_seq_one_letter_code
_entity_poly.pdbx_strand_id
1 'polypeptide(L)' 'MKMLENVTEYITPKDVAKQLKMAPETLRKYANLVDKINGENFFTRDNNNSGMYSKKDITLL' A
#
# COMPACT_ATOMS: atom_id res chain seq x y z
N MET A 1 23.01 -21.67 -1.35
CA MET A 1 22.51 -20.28 -1.33
C MET A 1 21.12 -20.30 -0.70
N LYS A 2 20.93 -19.64 0.43
CA LYS A 2 19.64 -19.60 1.14
C LYS A 2 18.73 -18.65 0.35
N MET A 3 17.71 -19.19 -0.32
CA MET A 3 16.77 -18.38 -1.08
C MET A 3 15.98 -17.51 -0.09
N LEU A 4 16.15 -16.18 -0.19
CA LEU A 4 15.36 -15.19 0.54
C LEU A 4 13.97 -15.13 -0.10
N GLU A 5 13.15 -16.16 0.10
CA GLU A 5 11.89 -16.33 -0.65
C GLU A 5 10.73 -15.44 -0.22
N ASN A 6 10.86 -14.55 0.76
CA ASN A 6 9.72 -13.72 1.22
C ASN A 6 10.13 -12.32 1.66
N VAL A 7 10.90 -11.59 0.85
CA VAL A 7 11.03 -10.14 1.04
C VAL A 7 9.82 -9.48 0.39
N THR A 8 8.81 -9.14 1.20
CA THR A 8 7.71 -8.29 0.74
C THR A 8 8.27 -6.89 0.48
N GLU A 9 8.44 -6.55 -0.79
CA GLU A 9 8.81 -5.20 -1.22
C GLU A 9 7.65 -4.25 -0.95
N TYR A 10 7.86 -3.30 -0.04
CA TYR A 10 6.92 -2.23 0.22
C TYR A 10 7.29 -0.98 -0.57
N ILE A 11 6.27 -0.37 -1.16
CA ILE A 11 6.36 0.80 -2.02
C ILE A 11 5.64 1.95 -1.31
N THR A 12 6.23 3.15 -1.38
CA THR A 12 5.70 4.34 -0.72
C THR A 12 4.40 4.81 -1.40
N PRO A 13 3.49 5.51 -0.70
CA PRO A 13 2.26 6.03 -1.31
C PRO A 13 2.52 6.90 -2.54
N LYS A 14 3.62 7.65 -2.53
CA LYS A 14 4.00 8.56 -3.64
C LYS A 14 4.33 7.77 -4.90
N ASP A 15 5.08 6.68 -4.76
CA ASP A 15 5.47 5.84 -5.89
C ASP A 15 4.29 5.03 -6.41
N VAL A 16 3.43 4.52 -5.52
CA VAL A 16 2.17 3.87 -5.91
C VAL A 16 1.26 4.81 -6.66
N ALA A 17 1.05 6.03 -6.16
CA ALA A 17 0.21 7.03 -6.83
C ALA A 17 0.74 7.35 -8.23
N LYS A 18 2.07 7.43 -8.40
CA LYS A 18 2.71 7.61 -9.70
C LYS A 18 2.51 6.40 -10.62
N GLN A 19 2.65 5.18 -10.10
CA GLN A 19 2.45 3.94 -10.87
C GLN A 19 1.00 3.80 -11.35
N LEU A 20 0.03 4.12 -10.47
CA LEU A 20 -1.40 4.10 -10.78
C LEU A 20 -1.89 5.36 -11.51
N LYS A 21 -0.99 6.30 -11.81
CA LYS A 21 -1.28 7.57 -12.49
C LYS A 21 -2.44 8.36 -11.83
N MET A 22 -2.47 8.36 -10.50
CA MET A 22 -3.49 9.06 -9.71
C MET A 22 -2.85 10.04 -8.74
N ALA A 23 -3.65 10.98 -8.22
CA ALA A 23 -3.21 11.87 -7.16
C ALA A 23 -2.99 11.08 -5.85
N PRO A 24 -1.97 11.41 -5.03
CA PRO A 24 -1.76 10.78 -3.73
C PRO A 24 -2.97 10.89 -2.79
N GLU A 25 -3.74 11.97 -2.89
CA GLU A 25 -4.97 12.14 -2.12
C GLU A 25 -6.06 11.13 -2.51
N THR A 26 -6.16 10.84 -3.81
CA THR A 26 -7.08 9.82 -4.35
C THR A 26 -6.68 8.43 -3.87
N LEU A 27 -5.38 8.11 -3.94
CA LEU A 27 -4.84 6.87 -3.39
C LEU A 27 -5.19 6.72 -1.90
N ARG A 28 -5.00 7.77 -1.11
CA ARG A 28 -5.34 7.77 0.33
C ARG A 28 -6.83 7.54 0.56
N LYS A 29 -7.71 8.08 -0.27
CA LYS A 29 -9.17 7.85 -0.17
C LYS A 29 -9.51 6.39 -0.45
N TYR A 30 -8.93 5.78 -1.50
CA TYR A 30 -9.14 4.36 -1.78
C TYR A 30 -8.58 3.47 -0.67
N ALA A 31 -7.39 3.78 -0.16
CA ALA A 31 -6.82 3.03 0.95
C ALA A 31 -7.72 3.09 2.21
N ASN A 32 -8.22 4.28 2.56
CA ASN A 32 -9.15 4.43 3.69
C ASN A 32 -10.48 3.70 3.46
N LEU A 33 -10.96 3.62 2.21
CA LEU A 33 -12.17 2.88 1.87
C LEU A 33 -11.97 1.38 2.14
N VAL A 34 -10.84 0.82 1.71
CA VAL A 34 -10.49 -0.58 1.93
C VAL A 34 -10.33 -0.87 3.43
N ASP A 35 -9.63 -0.01 4.18
CA ASP A 35 -9.53 -0.13 5.64
C ASP A 35 -10.95 -0.15 6.28
N LYS A 36 -11.84 0.75 5.84
CA LYS A 36 -13.21 0.82 6.37
C LYS A 36 -14.04 -0.42 6.04
N ILE A 37 -13.88 -1.00 4.85
CA ILE A 37 -14.60 -2.22 4.43
C ILE A 37 -14.13 -3.42 5.25
N ASN A 38 -12.83 -3.51 5.55
CA ASN A 38 -12.27 -4.60 6.33
C ASN A 38 -12.45 -4.42 7.85
N GLY A 39 -12.74 -3.21 8.31
CA GLY A 39 -12.94 -2.90 9.73
C GLY A 39 -11.65 -2.79 10.54
N GLU A 40 -10.50 -2.90 9.88
CA GLU A 40 -9.17 -2.80 10.45
C GLU A 40 -8.19 -2.16 9.44
N ASN A 41 -6.96 -1.86 9.88
CA ASN A 41 -5.92 -1.38 8.97
C ASN A 41 -5.52 -2.52 8.03
N PHE A 42 -6.00 -2.49 6.79
CA PHE A 42 -5.73 -3.50 5.79
C PHE A 42 -4.31 -3.37 5.23
N PHE A 43 -3.82 -2.14 5.05
CA PHE A 43 -2.47 -1.88 4.58
C PHE A 43 -1.47 -1.79 5.71
N THR A 44 -0.24 -2.22 5.44
CA THR A 44 0.90 -2.01 6.34
C THR A 44 1.15 -0.52 6.48
N ARG A 45 1.62 -0.07 7.65
CA ARG A 45 1.98 1.32 7.90
C ARG A 45 3.40 1.43 8.42
N ASP A 46 4.08 2.51 8.07
CA ASP A 46 5.40 2.82 8.62
C ASP A 46 5.29 3.46 10.02
N ASN A 47 6.44 3.78 10.62
CA ASN A 47 6.51 4.45 11.92
C ASN A 47 5.88 5.85 11.94
N ASN A 48 5.68 6.47 10.77
CA ASN A 48 5.00 7.74 10.60
C ASN A 48 3.51 7.57 10.29
N ASN A 49 2.97 6.35 10.45
CA ASN A 49 1.59 5.99 10.12
C ASN A 49 1.24 6.21 8.64
N SER A 50 2.24 6.24 7.76
CA SER A 50 2.06 6.30 6.31
C SER A 50 1.85 4.90 5.74
N GLY A 51 0.87 4.75 4.85
CA GLY A 51 0.59 3.48 4.18
C GLY A 51 1.80 2.97 3.39
N MET A 52 2.08 1.68 3.51
CA MET A 52 3.11 0.95 2.78
C MET A 52 2.42 -0.15 1.99
N TYR A 53 2.68 -0.17 0.67
CA TYR A 53 1.93 -1.02 -0.25
C TYR A 53 2.85 -2.06 -0.88
N SER A 54 2.47 -3.32 -0.80
CA SER A 54 3.07 -4.38 -1.59
C SER A 54 2.52 -4.39 -3.02
N LYS A 55 3.14 -5.16 -3.92
CA LYS A 55 2.62 -5.36 -5.28
C LYS A 55 1.18 -5.92 -5.30
N LYS A 56 0.81 -6.72 -4.30
CA LYS A 56 -0.57 -7.25 -4.17
C LYS A 56 -1.55 -6.14 -3.79
N ASP A 57 -1.14 -5.24 -2.91
CA ASP A 57 -1.97 -4.11 -2.47
C ASP A 57 -2.26 -3.15 -3.64
N ILE A 58 -1.27 -2.94 -4.52
CA ILE A 58 -1.44 -2.14 -5.72
C ILE A 58 -2.47 -2.74 -6.67
N THR A 59 -2.57 -4.07 -6.78
CA THR A 59 -3.59 -4.72 -7.63
C THR A 59 -5.02 -4.59 -7.09
N LEU A 60 -5.17 -4.20 -5.82
CA LEU A 60 -6.46 -3.98 -5.18
C LEU A 60 -6.95 -2.52 -5.30
N LEU A 61 -6.04 -1.58 -5.59
CA LEU A 61 -6.27 -0.12 -5.62
C LEU A 61 -6.49 0.41 -7.04
#